data_AF-A0A3B0CVG2-F1
#
_entry.id   AF-A0A3B0CVG2-F1
#
_cell.length_a   1.000
_cell.length_b   1.000
_cell.length_c   1.000
_cell.angle_alpha   90.00
_cell.angle_beta   90.00
_cell.angle_gamma   90.00
#
_symmetry.space_group_name_H-M   'P 1'
#
loop_
_entity.id
_entity.type
_entity.pdbx_description
1 polymer ?
#
loop_
_entity_poly.entity_id
_entity_poly.type
_entity_poly.pdbx_seq_one_letter_code
_entity_poly.pdbx_strand_id
1 'polypeptide(L)'
;MIATENITGKLKEAAEQARKLVKLLEAKQNAEGISHLSIHEVSTALKLSRSLAKERIGLLIDFGIVRKNGLNAYKLIQTDLDLSPYGTLSELAKVITDMPNSTYEEQAAALGMTDKELEAAYGLLIYLLRN
;
A
#
# COMPACT_ATOMS: atom_id res chain seq x y z
N MET A 1 3.29 -18.43 -15.13
CA MET A 1 2.43 -18.71 -13.97
C MET A 1 3.14 -18.46 -12.63
N ILE A 2 4.33 -19.04 -12.39
CA ILE A 2 5.08 -18.88 -11.11
C ILE A 2 5.41 -17.41 -10.75
N ALA A 3 5.73 -16.56 -11.74
CA ALA A 3 6.04 -15.16 -11.49
C ALA A 3 4.81 -14.32 -11.08
N THR A 4 3.65 -14.61 -11.66
CA THR A 4 2.39 -13.89 -11.41
C THR A 4 1.85 -14.21 -10.01
N GLU A 5 1.89 -15.47 -9.58
CA GLU A 5 1.52 -15.87 -8.21
C GLU A 5 2.39 -15.20 -7.14
N ASN A 6 3.69 -15.00 -7.41
CA ASN A 6 4.61 -14.33 -6.50
C ASN A 6 4.30 -12.82 -6.36
N ILE A 7 3.94 -12.15 -7.46
CA ILE A 7 3.60 -10.72 -7.44
C ILE A 7 2.29 -10.48 -6.66
N THR A 8 1.25 -11.25 -6.96
CA THR A 8 -0.05 -11.13 -6.29
C THR A 8 0.06 -11.43 -4.79
N GLY A 9 0.87 -12.43 -4.41
CA GLY A 9 1.16 -12.75 -3.01
C GLY A 9 1.84 -11.59 -2.27
N LYS A 10 2.89 -11.00 -2.85
CA LYS A 10 3.62 -9.86 -2.27
C LYS A 10 2.74 -8.62 -2.12
N LEU A 11 1.91 -8.32 -3.11
CA LEU A 11 0.98 -7.19 -3.04
C LEU A 11 -0.09 -7.37 -1.97
N LYS A 12 -0.65 -8.58 -1.88
CA LYS A 12 -1.62 -8.90 -0.83
C LYS A 12 -0.98 -8.75 0.56
N GLU A 13 0.25 -9.23 0.74
CA GLU A 13 0.99 -9.04 1.98
C GLU A 13 1.21 -7.56 2.30
N ALA A 14 1.63 -6.77 1.31
CA ALA A 14 1.84 -5.32 1.48
C ALA A 14 0.53 -4.60 1.86
N ALA A 15 -0.58 -4.93 1.21
CA ALA A 15 -1.90 -4.39 1.52
C ALA A 15 -2.39 -4.81 2.92
N GLU A 16 -2.15 -6.05 3.33
CA GLU A 16 -2.47 -6.52 4.69
C GLU A 16 -1.62 -5.80 5.76
N GLN A 17 -0.32 -5.60 5.50
CA GLN A 17 0.57 -4.84 6.37
C GLN A 17 0.11 -3.38 6.48
N ALA A 18 -0.29 -2.75 5.37
CA ALA A 18 -0.87 -1.41 5.36
C ALA A 18 -2.17 -1.34 6.17
N ARG A 19 -3.11 -2.28 5.97
CA ARG A 19 -4.36 -2.38 6.76
C ARG A 19 -4.09 -2.52 8.26
N LYS A 20 -3.13 -3.36 8.65
CA LYS A 20 -2.73 -3.53 10.06
C LYS A 20 -2.14 -2.26 10.64
N LEU A 21 -1.31 -1.57 9.88
CA LEU A 21 -0.68 -0.32 10.32
C LEU A 21 -1.68 0.82 10.44
N VAL A 22 -2.63 0.97 9.51
CA VAL A 22 -3.74 1.93 9.61
C VAL A 22 -4.55 1.65 10.87
N LYS A 23 -4.97 0.41 11.13
CA LYS A 23 -5.69 0.05 12.36
C LYS A 23 -4.90 0.35 13.63
N LEU A 24 -3.59 0.13 13.62
CA LEU A 24 -2.72 0.43 14.76
C LEU A 24 -2.63 1.94 15.00
N LEU A 25 -2.61 2.74 13.94
CA LEU A 25 -2.66 4.20 14.03
C LEU A 25 -4.02 4.66 14.58
N GLU A 26 -5.14 4.18 14.03
CA GLU A 26 -6.50 4.48 14.49
C GLU A 26 -6.66 4.19 15.99
N ALA A 27 -6.25 3.00 16.44
CA ALA A 27 -6.34 2.60 17.84
C ALA A 27 -5.51 3.47 18.80
N LYS A 28 -4.56 4.25 18.28
CA LYS A 28 -3.65 5.12 19.05
C LYS A 28 -3.90 6.60 18.83
N GLN A 29 -4.96 6.97 18.12
CA GLN A 29 -5.31 8.37 17.92
C GLN A 29 -5.70 9.03 19.24
N ASN A 30 -5.17 10.22 19.47
CA ASN A 30 -5.65 11.14 20.50
C ASN A 30 -6.90 11.91 20.01
N ALA A 31 -7.42 12.81 20.86
CA ALA A 31 -8.58 13.64 20.53
C ALA A 31 -8.38 14.57 19.30
N GLU A 32 -7.12 14.84 18.91
CA GLU A 32 -6.78 15.66 17.74
C GLU A 32 -6.58 14.81 16.45
N GLY A 33 -6.80 13.49 16.55
CA GLY A 33 -6.60 12.54 15.47
C GLY A 33 -5.13 12.21 15.20
N ILE A 34 -4.23 12.50 16.14
CA ILE A 34 -2.79 12.22 16.04
C ILE A 34 -2.47 10.92 16.77
N SER A 35 -1.86 9.99 16.05
CA SER A 35 -1.35 8.73 16.57
C SER A 35 0.13 8.85 16.90
N HIS A 36 0.52 8.49 18.11
CA HIS A 36 1.93 8.35 18.49
C HIS A 36 2.34 6.88 18.38
N LEU A 37 3.29 6.60 17.49
CA LEU A 37 3.69 5.24 17.15
C LEU A 37 5.19 5.17 16.83
N SER A 38 5.95 4.46 17.65
CA SER A 38 7.37 4.24 17.41
C SER A 38 7.62 3.16 16.35
N ILE A 39 8.78 3.23 15.68
CA ILE A 39 9.23 2.18 14.75
C ILE A 39 9.31 0.81 15.44
N HIS A 40 9.65 0.78 16.74
CA HIS A 40 9.70 -0.47 17.48
C HIS A 40 8.31 -1.11 17.60
N GLU A 41 7.28 -0.33 17.91
CA GLU A 41 5.91 -0.83 18.00
C GLU A 41 5.42 -1.33 16.65
N VAL A 42 5.73 -0.63 15.55
CA VAL A 42 5.41 -1.10 14.19
C VAL A 42 6.12 -2.41 13.88
N SER A 43 7.42 -2.51 14.19
CA SER A 43 8.20 -3.73 13.95
C SER A 43 7.61 -4.93 14.69
N THR A 44 7.18 -4.74 15.94
CA THR A 44 6.56 -5.79 16.75
C THR A 44 5.18 -6.16 16.22
N ALA A 45 4.34 -5.16 15.90
CA ALA A 45 2.97 -5.39 15.45
C ALA A 45 2.91 -6.10 14.08
N LEU A 46 3.83 -5.75 13.18
CA LEU A 46 3.89 -6.32 11.83
C LEU A 46 4.85 -7.52 11.73
N LYS A 47 5.58 -7.85 12.80
CA LYS A 47 6.65 -8.87 12.81
C LYS A 47 7.72 -8.63 11.75
N LEU A 48 8.13 -7.38 11.60
CA LEU A 48 9.12 -6.93 10.61
C LEU A 48 10.42 -6.50 11.28
N SER A 49 11.50 -6.42 10.49
CA SER A 49 12.72 -5.71 10.92
C SER A 49 12.41 -4.21 11.11
N ARG A 50 13.23 -3.50 11.89
CA ARG A 50 13.07 -2.04 12.08
C ARG A 50 13.23 -1.25 10.77
N SER A 51 14.06 -1.72 9.84
CA SER A 51 14.19 -1.09 8.51
C SER A 51 12.90 -1.22 7.71
N LEU A 52 12.38 -2.44 7.59
CA LEU A 52 11.13 -2.70 6.88
C LEU A 52 9.95 -1.97 7.54
N ALA A 53 9.88 -1.92 8.87
CA ALA A 53 8.86 -1.16 9.59
C ALA A 53 8.91 0.35 9.24
N LYS A 54 10.11 0.92 9.14
CA LYS A 54 10.32 2.31 8.72
C LYS A 54 9.89 2.53 7.27
N GLU A 55 10.25 1.61 6.38
CA GLU A 55 9.84 1.64 4.97
C GLU A 55 8.32 1.54 4.82
N ARG A 56 7.64 0.65 5.55
CA ARG A 56 6.16 0.53 5.51
C ARG A 56 5.45 1.80 5.96
N ILE A 57 5.93 2.47 7.00
CA ILE A 57 5.41 3.81 7.38
C ILE A 57 5.70 4.83 6.27
N GLY A 58 6.90 4.80 5.68
CA GLY A 58 7.28 5.66 4.56
C GLY A 58 6.30 5.53 3.39
N LEU A 59 5.95 4.31 3.00
CA LEU A 59 4.97 4.06 1.94
C LEU A 59 3.60 4.63 2.26
N LEU A 60 3.11 4.53 3.51
CA LEU A 60 1.85 5.17 3.89
C LEU A 60 1.94 6.71 3.76
N ILE A 61 3.10 7.30 3.99
CA ILE A 61 3.32 8.74 3.81
C ILE A 61 3.34 9.10 2.34
N ASP A 62 4.13 8.38 1.54
CA ASP A 62 4.31 8.63 0.11
C ASP A 62 3.00 8.45 -0.66
N PHE A 63 2.15 7.52 -0.22
CA PHE A 63 0.82 7.29 -0.79
C PHE A 63 -0.26 8.21 -0.22
N GLY A 64 0.10 9.17 0.63
CA GLY A 64 -0.84 10.16 1.19
C GLY A 64 -1.87 9.56 2.15
N ILE A 65 -1.66 8.35 2.64
CA ILE A 65 -2.53 7.66 3.61
C ILE A 65 -2.34 8.29 4.99
N VAL A 66 -1.09 8.61 5.34
CA VAL A 66 -0.75 9.28 6.59
C VAL A 66 0.10 10.52 6.33
N ARG A 67 -0.03 11.51 7.20
CA ARG A 67 0.88 12.65 7.27
C ARG A 67 1.71 12.56 8.54
N LYS A 68 3.02 12.73 8.42
CA LYS A 68 3.90 12.86 9.59
C LYS A 68 3.68 14.22 10.26
N ASN A 69 3.43 14.22 11.56
CA ASN A 69 3.13 15.41 12.36
C ASN A 69 4.10 15.57 13.54
N GLY A 70 5.37 15.21 13.34
CA GLY A 70 6.42 15.27 14.36
C GLY A 70 7.22 13.97 14.48
N LEU A 71 7.97 13.83 15.57
CA LEU A 71 8.70 12.60 15.87
C LEU A 71 7.72 11.53 16.35
N ASN A 72 7.65 10.41 15.62
CA ASN A 72 6.72 9.31 15.90
C ASN A 72 5.24 9.71 15.95
N ALA A 73 4.88 10.87 15.41
CA ALA A 73 3.51 11.38 15.40
C ALA A 73 2.98 11.35 13.97
N TYR A 74 1.80 10.76 13.77
CA TYR A 74 1.18 10.59 12.46
C TYR A 74 -0.30 10.94 12.52
N LYS A 75 -0.82 11.54 11.44
CA LYS A 75 -2.24 11.81 11.26
C LYS A 75 -2.73 11.04 10.05
N LEU A 76 -3.79 10.26 10.21
CA LEU A 76 -4.46 9.60 9.09
C LEU A 76 -5.14 10.65 8.20
N ILE A 77 -4.93 10.53 6.89
CA ILE A 77 -5.50 11.41 5.86
C ILE A 77 -6.51 10.63 5.02
N GLN A 78 -6.17 9.40 4.64
CA GLN A 78 -7.05 8.47 3.95
C GLN A 78 -7.13 7.19 4.79
N THR A 79 -8.34 6.78 5.17
CA THR A 79 -8.59 5.55 5.93
C THR A 79 -9.08 4.42 5.03
N ASP A 80 -9.69 4.76 3.89
CA ASP A 80 -10.09 3.79 2.89
C ASP A 80 -8.91 3.43 1.99
N LEU A 81 -8.32 2.27 2.26
CA LEU A 81 -7.18 1.76 1.50
C LEU A 81 -7.58 1.28 0.10
N ASP A 82 -8.86 1.00 -0.15
CA ASP A 82 -9.34 0.60 -1.47
C ASP A 82 -9.33 1.83 -2.41
N LEU A 83 -9.48 3.03 -1.86
CA LEU A 83 -9.32 4.32 -2.58
C LEU A 83 -7.87 4.85 -2.58
N SER A 84 -6.90 4.02 -2.18
CA SER A 84 -5.48 4.39 -2.12
C SER A 84 -4.68 3.65 -3.21
N PRO A 85 -3.40 4.01 -3.42
CA PRO A 85 -2.51 3.25 -4.30
C PRO A 85 -2.45 1.74 -4.00
N TYR A 86 -2.66 1.30 -2.75
CA TYR A 86 -2.74 -0.14 -2.44
C TYR A 86 -3.97 -0.83 -3.06
N GLY A 87 -5.12 -0.14 -3.10
CA GLY A 87 -6.33 -0.63 -3.75
C GLY A 87 -6.11 -0.79 -5.25
N THR A 88 -5.64 0.28 -5.90
CA THR A 88 -5.26 0.30 -7.33
C THR A 88 -4.31 -0.85 -7.68
N LEU A 89 -3.26 -1.07 -6.89
CA LEU A 89 -2.29 -2.14 -7.16
C LEU A 89 -2.87 -3.55 -6.94
N SER A 90 -3.77 -3.70 -5.98
CA SER A 90 -4.45 -4.98 -5.73
C SER A 90 -5.38 -5.34 -6.89
N GLU A 91 -6.11 -4.36 -7.43
CA GLU A 91 -6.98 -4.54 -8.60
C GLU A 91 -6.16 -4.82 -9.86
N LEU A 92 -5.06 -4.08 -10.08
CA LEU A 92 -4.15 -4.32 -11.21
C LEU A 92 -3.60 -5.75 -11.19
N ALA A 93 -3.15 -6.24 -10.03
CA ALA A 93 -2.65 -7.59 -9.90
C ALA A 93 -3.71 -8.65 -10.19
N LYS A 94 -4.96 -8.39 -9.80
CA LYS A 94 -6.09 -9.25 -10.12
C LYS A 94 -6.32 -9.28 -11.62
N VAL A 95 -6.36 -8.13 -12.31
CA VAL A 95 -6.53 -8.07 -13.76
C VAL A 95 -5.41 -8.81 -14.50
N ILE A 96 -4.14 -8.64 -14.09
CA ILE A 96 -3.00 -9.37 -14.68
C ILE A 96 -3.14 -10.89 -14.48
N THR A 97 -3.70 -11.31 -13.35
CA THR A 97 -3.89 -12.73 -13.03
C THR A 97 -5.06 -13.33 -13.82
N ASP A 98 -6.19 -12.61 -13.85
CA ASP A 98 -7.44 -13.07 -14.46
C ASP A 98 -7.39 -12.99 -16.00
N MET A 99 -6.60 -12.03 -16.54
CA MET A 99 -6.47 -11.76 -17.97
C MET A 99 -5.00 -11.72 -18.39
N PRO A 100 -4.24 -12.82 -18.29
CA PRO A 100 -2.77 -12.82 -18.45
C PRO A 100 -2.27 -12.49 -19.86
N ASN A 101 -3.14 -12.57 -20.88
CA ASN A 101 -2.82 -12.25 -22.26
C ASN A 101 -3.48 -10.94 -22.73
N SER A 102 -4.08 -10.18 -21.80
CA SER A 102 -4.70 -8.89 -22.14
C SER A 102 -3.66 -7.88 -22.57
N THR A 103 -4.04 -7.08 -23.55
CA THR A 103 -3.33 -5.88 -23.95
C THR A 103 -3.42 -4.82 -22.86
N TYR A 104 -2.53 -3.83 -22.97
CA TYR A 104 -2.51 -2.70 -22.05
C TYR A 104 -3.85 -1.93 -22.02
N GLU A 105 -4.45 -1.72 -23.19
CA GLU A 105 -5.74 -1.04 -23.38
C GLU A 105 -6.89 -1.83 -22.73
N GLU A 106 -6.89 -3.15 -22.87
CA GLU A 106 -7.88 -4.03 -22.23
C GLU A 106 -7.79 -4.00 -20.69
N GLN A 107 -6.57 -3.88 -20.15
CA GLN A 107 -6.36 -3.75 -18.70
C GLN A 107 -6.83 -2.40 -18.18
N ALA A 108 -6.54 -1.31 -18.91
CA ALA A 108 -6.99 0.03 -18.56
C ALA A 108 -8.53 0.08 -18.55
N ALA A 109 -9.16 -0.49 -19.58
CA ALA A 109 -10.61 -0.62 -19.67
C ALA A 109 -11.20 -1.44 -18.51
N ALA A 110 -10.57 -2.58 -18.15
CA ALA A 110 -11.02 -3.42 -17.04
C ALA A 110 -10.94 -2.72 -15.67
N LEU A 111 -10.00 -1.79 -15.51
CA LEU A 111 -9.83 -1.00 -14.28
C LEU A 111 -10.60 0.34 -14.32
N GLY A 112 -11.24 0.69 -15.44
CA GLY A 112 -11.86 2.00 -15.63
C GLY A 112 -10.86 3.15 -15.59
N MET A 113 -9.60 2.90 -15.96
CA MET A 113 -8.49 3.85 -15.94
C MET A 113 -8.15 4.33 -17.34
N THR A 114 -7.51 5.49 -17.42
CA THR A 114 -6.77 5.91 -18.62
C THR A 114 -5.42 5.18 -18.72
N ASP A 115 -4.85 5.13 -19.92
CA ASP A 115 -3.52 4.54 -20.13
C ASP A 115 -2.44 5.18 -19.24
N LYS A 116 -2.53 6.49 -18.99
CA LYS A 116 -1.59 7.21 -18.11
C LYS A 116 -1.71 6.81 -16.66
N GLU A 117 -2.93 6.57 -16.18
CA GLU A 117 -3.17 6.10 -14.81
C GLU A 117 -2.70 4.65 -14.65
N LEU A 118 -2.92 3.82 -15.66
CA LEU A 118 -2.36 2.46 -15.70
C LEU A 118 -0.83 2.50 -15.70
N GLU A 119 -0.20 3.45 -16.40
CA GLU A 119 1.26 3.59 -16.44
C GLU A 119 1.82 3.94 -15.07
N ALA A 120 1.16 4.89 -14.38
CA ALA A 120 1.50 5.23 -13.01
C ALA A 120 1.33 4.02 -12.07
N ALA A 121 0.25 3.24 -12.21
CA ALA A 121 0.02 2.04 -11.42
C ALA A 121 1.12 0.98 -11.64
N TYR A 122 1.53 0.74 -12.88
CA TYR A 122 2.67 -0.14 -13.18
C TYR A 122 3.99 0.40 -12.63
N GLY A 123 4.22 1.72 -12.69
CA GLY A 123 5.38 2.35 -12.08
C GLY A 123 5.43 2.12 -10.56
N LEU A 124 4.30 2.28 -9.88
CA LEU A 124 4.15 1.98 -8.45
C LEU A 124 4.36 0.49 -8.14
N LEU A 125 3.86 -0.40 -8.99
CA LEU A 125 4.07 -1.84 -8.85
C LEU A 125 5.57 -2.18 -8.91
N ILE A 126 6.28 -1.63 -9.89
CA ILE A 126 7.73 -1.82 -10.03
C ILE A 126 8.48 -1.26 -8.81
N TYR A 127 8.07 -0.10 -8.32
CA TYR A 127 8.64 0.50 -7.11
C TYR A 127 8.49 -0.40 -5.88
N LEU A 128 7.31 -1.00 -5.68
CA LEU A 128 7.07 -1.96 -4.58
C LEU A 128 7.77 -3.30 -4.77
N LEU A 129 8.02 -3.75 -6.01
CA LEU A 129 8.71 -5.02 -6.25
C LEU A 129 10.23 -4.92 -6.07
N ARG A 130 10.79 -3.71 -6.16
CA ARG A 130 12.23 -3.45 -6.00
C ARG A 130 12.68 -3.23 -4.55
N ASN A 131 11.74 -2.95 -3.64
CA ASN A 131 11.99 -2.66 -2.22
C ASN A 131 11.29 -3.68 -1.33
#